data_AF-A0A813HI81-F1
#
_entry.id   AF-A0A813HI81-F1
#
_cell.length_a   1.000
_cell.length_b   1.000
_cell.length_c   1.000
_cell.angle_alpha   90.00
_cell.angle_beta   90.00
_cell.angle_gamma   90.00
#
_symmetry.space_group_name_H-M   'P 1'
#
loop_
_entity.id
_entity.type
_entity.pdbx_description
1 polymer ?
#
loop_
_entity_poly.entity_id
_entity_poly.type
_entity_poly.pdbx_seq_one_letter_code
_entity_poly.pdbx_strand_id
1 'polypeptide(L)'
;MAVPVTVATTINLADHGINAQSFRFGATTMESDKYISVKDTAPDGTAQVVVIDMHNGNAVNKRPMKAEATLMNPSENIIALKAVTEGTPGHFVQVFNLETKAKLGVYQATENIVFWHWITSRILGLVCEKDVYHWNLEVANSVPEKIFTRAGKLAEAGTQIISYAVNKQLSWCLLTAISTQDQGKTIDGNMQLYSMEKKQQQLLEGHAGNFGDVRVNDTDAAPAGLFAFTERK
;
A
#
# COMPACT_ATOMS: atom_id res chain seq x y z
N MET A 1 -9.64 -34.49 15.75
CA MET A 1 -9.09 -33.79 14.56
C MET A 1 -8.64 -32.42 15.01
N ALA A 2 -7.36 -32.09 14.88
CA ALA A 2 -6.90 -30.72 15.14
C ALA A 2 -7.40 -29.80 14.03
N VAL A 3 -7.87 -28.60 14.38
CA VAL A 3 -8.21 -27.57 13.40
C VAL A 3 -6.90 -27.11 12.74
N PRO A 4 -6.80 -27.05 11.40
CA PRO A 4 -5.55 -26.73 10.71
C PRO A 4 -5.14 -25.24 10.83
N VAL A 5 -5.91 -24.44 11.57
CA VAL A 5 -5.74 -22.99 11.70
C VAL A 5 -5.89 -22.61 13.17
N THR A 6 -4.97 -21.78 13.65
CA THR A 6 -5.07 -21.11 14.96
C THR A 6 -5.58 -19.69 14.73
N VAL A 7 -6.64 -19.30 15.45
CA VAL A 7 -7.19 -17.95 15.41
C VAL A 7 -6.96 -17.31 16.77
N ALA A 8 -6.37 -16.11 16.78
CA ALA A 8 -6.13 -15.33 17.99
C ALA A 8 -6.32 -13.84 17.71
N THR A 9 -6.84 -13.11 18.70
CA THR A 9 -6.93 -11.65 18.66
C THR A 9 -5.65 -11.05 19.24
N THR A 10 -4.90 -10.29 18.43
CA THR A 10 -3.65 -9.66 18.87
C THR A 10 -3.87 -8.33 19.59
N ILE A 11 -4.81 -7.52 19.10
CA ILE A 11 -5.10 -6.20 19.64
C ILE A 11 -6.54 -5.78 19.29
N ASN A 12 -7.17 -5.01 20.17
CA ASN A 12 -8.40 -4.27 19.90
C ASN A 12 -8.09 -2.77 19.92
N LEU A 13 -8.12 -2.12 18.76
CA LEU A 13 -7.70 -0.72 18.61
C LEU A 13 -8.55 0.26 19.43
N ALA A 14 -9.83 -0.04 19.63
CA ALA A 14 -10.73 0.82 20.41
C ALA A 14 -10.32 0.89 21.89
N ASP A 15 -9.79 -0.20 22.44
CA ASP A 15 -9.33 -0.29 23.84
C ASP A 15 -8.10 0.60 24.09
N HIS A 16 -7.42 1.05 23.02
CA HIS A 16 -6.31 2.00 23.06
C HIS A 16 -6.74 3.46 22.83
N GLY A 17 -8.06 3.73 22.87
CA GLY A 17 -8.61 5.08 22.72
C GLY A 17 -8.41 5.66 21.32
N ILE A 18 -8.51 4.82 20.31
CA ILE A 18 -8.49 5.21 18.89
C ILE A 18 -9.94 5.25 18.40
N ASN A 19 -10.31 6.32 17.68
CA ASN A 19 -11.68 6.48 17.19
C ASN A 19 -12.04 5.38 16.18
N ALA A 20 -13.11 4.64 16.45
CA ALA A 20 -13.59 3.58 15.57
C ALA A 20 -13.99 4.07 14.16
N GLN A 21 -14.33 5.36 14.01
CA GLN A 21 -14.59 5.96 12.70
C GLN A 21 -13.35 5.98 11.77
N SER A 22 -12.15 5.84 12.35
CA SER A 22 -10.90 5.74 11.59
C SER A 22 -10.60 4.34 11.09
N PHE A 23 -11.35 3.30 11.49
CA PHE A 23 -11.14 1.89 11.09
C PHE A 23 -11.70 1.62 9.69
N ARG A 24 -11.13 2.30 8.70
CA ARG A 24 -11.53 2.22 7.29
C ARG A 24 -10.31 2.37 6.39
N PHE A 25 -10.44 1.88 5.17
CA PHE A 25 -9.41 1.98 4.14
C PHE A 25 -8.97 3.44 3.94
N GLY A 26 -7.66 3.66 3.81
CA GLY A 26 -7.04 4.97 3.67
C GLY A 26 -6.84 5.75 4.98
N ALA A 27 -7.59 5.45 6.04
CA ALA A 27 -7.41 6.04 7.37
C ALA A 27 -6.65 5.13 8.34
N THR A 28 -6.88 3.81 8.26
CA THR A 28 -6.09 2.78 8.97
C THR A 28 -5.33 1.95 7.96
N THR A 29 -4.02 1.78 8.17
CA THR A 29 -3.12 1.09 7.24
C THR A 29 -2.19 0.15 7.99
N MET A 30 -1.85 -0.97 7.35
CA MET A 30 -0.94 -1.98 7.88
C MET A 30 -0.09 -2.53 6.72
N GLU A 31 1.19 -2.17 6.71
CA GLU A 31 2.11 -2.50 5.61
C GLU A 31 2.93 -3.77 5.90
N SER A 32 2.97 -4.19 7.16
CA SER A 32 3.54 -5.43 7.67
C SER A 32 2.88 -5.79 9.00
N ASP A 33 3.30 -6.89 9.60
CA ASP A 33 2.92 -7.27 10.97
C ASP A 33 3.45 -6.32 12.06
N LYS A 34 4.45 -5.49 11.75
CA LYS A 34 5.14 -4.65 12.73
C LYS A 34 4.36 -3.41 13.16
N TYR A 35 3.73 -2.70 12.23
CA TYR A 35 3.09 -1.41 12.53
C TYR A 35 1.68 -1.31 11.99
N ILE A 36 0.80 -0.73 12.82
CA ILE A 36 -0.49 -0.19 12.38
C ILE A 36 -0.40 1.33 12.45
N SER A 37 -0.76 2.01 11.36
CA SER A 37 -0.87 3.48 11.32
C SER A 37 -2.32 3.89 11.17
N VAL A 38 -2.76 4.84 11.99
CA VAL A 38 -4.13 5.35 12.00
C VAL A 38 -4.11 6.86 11.96
N LYS A 39 -4.75 7.46 10.95
CA LYS A 39 -5.15 8.85 10.98
C LYS A 39 -6.33 9.01 11.93
N ASP A 40 -6.16 9.85 12.92
CA ASP A 40 -7.13 10.05 13.99
C ASP A 40 -7.32 11.55 14.28
N THR A 41 -8.30 11.88 15.11
CA THR A 41 -8.52 13.24 15.60
C THR A 41 -8.45 13.19 17.12
N ALA A 42 -7.53 13.96 17.70
CA ALA A 42 -7.39 14.05 19.15
C ALA A 42 -8.66 14.64 19.79
N PRO A 43 -8.86 14.45 21.12
CA PRO A 43 -10.04 14.97 21.83
C PRO A 43 -10.23 16.49 21.73
N ASP A 44 -9.14 17.24 21.50
CA ASP A 44 -9.14 18.69 21.29
C ASP A 44 -9.47 19.10 19.84
N GLY A 45 -9.77 18.14 18.97
CA GLY A 45 -10.09 18.35 17.56
C GLY A 45 -8.87 18.44 16.65
N THR A 46 -7.64 18.30 17.17
CA THR A 46 -6.43 18.38 16.35
C THR A 46 -6.20 17.09 15.56
N ALA A 47 -5.75 17.22 14.31
CA ALA A 47 -5.39 16.07 13.48
C ALA A 47 -4.12 15.40 14.02
N GLN A 48 -4.16 14.07 14.16
CA GLN A 48 -3.03 13.29 14.65
C GLN A 48 -2.85 12.00 13.84
N VAL A 49 -1.65 11.46 13.93
CA VAL A 49 -1.31 10.11 13.45
C VAL A 49 -0.98 9.26 14.66
N VAL A 50 -1.63 8.11 14.77
CA VAL A 50 -1.40 7.11 15.81
C VAL A 50 -0.66 5.94 15.18
N VAL A 51 0.51 5.62 15.70
CA VAL A 51 1.31 4.46 15.28
C VAL A 51 1.34 3.46 16.42
N ILE A 52 0.95 2.22 16.13
CA ILE A 52 1.04 1.10 17.06
C ILE A 52 2.19 0.21 16.62
N ASP A 53 3.15 -0.03 17.52
CA ASP A 53 4.25 -0.97 17.32
C ASP A 53 3.86 -2.34 17.90
N MET A 54 3.45 -3.24 17.02
CA MET A 54 2.99 -4.59 17.36
C MET A 54 4.13 -5.48 17.87
N HIS A 55 5.38 -5.13 17.57
CA HIS A 55 6.57 -5.89 18.01
C HIS A 55 7.16 -5.34 19.31
N ASN A 56 6.64 -4.21 19.80
CA ASN A 56 7.03 -3.60 21.07
C ASN A 56 5.85 -3.53 22.04
N GLY A 57 5.23 -4.68 22.31
CA GLY A 57 4.14 -4.79 23.28
C GLY A 57 2.90 -3.94 22.92
N ASN A 58 2.61 -3.79 21.62
CA ASN A 58 1.53 -2.95 21.11
C ASN A 58 1.64 -1.48 21.56
N ALA A 59 2.86 -0.95 21.68
CA ALA A 59 3.10 0.41 22.14
C ALA A 59 2.45 1.45 21.21
N VAL A 60 1.64 2.34 21.78
CA VAL A 60 0.88 3.35 21.04
C VAL A 60 1.58 4.70 21.10
N ASN A 61 1.90 5.26 19.94
CA ASN A 61 2.54 6.55 19.78
C ASN A 61 1.61 7.51 19.02
N LYS A 62 1.11 8.54 19.70
CA LYS A 62 0.27 9.58 19.08
C LYS A 62 1.13 10.79 18.73
N ARG A 63 1.07 11.25 17.48
CA ARG A 63 1.88 12.35 16.96
C ARG A 63 0.96 13.42 16.34
N PRO A 64 1.01 14.68 16.81
CA PRO A 64 0.34 15.79 16.15
C PRO A 64 0.89 15.97 14.74
N MET A 65 0.08 15.69 13.73
CA MET A 65 0.54 15.64 12.34
C MET A 65 -0.65 15.74 11.39
N LYS A 66 -0.61 16.75 10.51
CA LYS A 66 -1.61 16.93 9.47
C LYS A 66 -1.22 16.10 8.24
N ALA A 67 -1.87 14.97 8.06
CA ALA A 67 -1.75 14.14 6.86
C ALA A 67 -3.12 13.68 6.39
N GLU A 68 -3.27 13.45 5.09
CA GLU A 68 -4.45 12.82 4.53
C GLU A 68 -4.44 11.32 4.77
N ALA A 69 -3.27 10.69 4.59
CA ALA A 69 -3.00 9.29 4.83
C ALA A 69 -1.52 9.09 5.20
N THR A 70 -1.21 7.98 5.85
CA THR A 70 0.15 7.63 6.29
C THR A 70 0.43 6.16 6.07
N LEU A 71 1.68 5.80 5.79
CA LEU A 71 2.15 4.41 5.73
C LEU A 71 3.42 4.25 6.57
N MET A 72 3.41 3.31 7.50
CA MET A 72 4.63 2.92 8.22
C MET A 72 5.44 1.95 7.36
N ASN A 73 6.76 2.08 7.39
CA ASN A 73 7.64 1.18 6.66
C ASN A 73 7.51 -0.26 7.16
N PRO A 74 7.64 -1.28 6.29
CA PRO A 74 7.45 -2.68 6.68
C PRO A 74 8.37 -3.17 7.80
N SER A 75 9.57 -2.59 7.95
CA SER A 75 10.58 -3.07 8.90
C SER A 75 11.14 -1.99 9.83
N GLU A 76 11.22 -0.74 9.39
CA GLU A 76 11.94 0.33 10.09
C GLU A 76 11.02 1.43 10.62
N ASN A 77 11.54 2.25 11.54
CA ASN A 77 10.80 3.40 12.08
C ASN A 77 10.80 4.58 11.09
N ILE A 78 10.30 4.32 9.89
CA ILE A 78 10.17 5.28 8.78
C ILE A 78 8.68 5.43 8.48
N ILE A 79 8.23 6.67 8.29
CA ILE A 79 6.85 6.99 7.94
C ILE A 79 6.80 7.73 6.61
N ALA A 80 5.88 7.32 5.74
CA ALA A 80 5.49 8.06 4.56
C ALA A 80 4.16 8.79 4.82
N LEU A 81 4.08 10.05 4.43
CA LEU A 81 2.95 10.95 4.64
C LEU A 81 2.47 11.46 3.29
N LYS A 82 1.16 11.40 3.06
CA LYS A 82 0.49 11.99 1.90
C LYS A 82 -0.43 13.09 2.37
N ALA A 83 -0.35 14.27 1.76
CA ALA A 83 -1.22 15.40 2.05
C ALA A 83 -1.55 16.18 0.78
N VAL A 84 -2.58 17.03 0.85
CA VAL A 84 -2.89 18.01 -0.19
C VAL A 84 -2.27 19.35 0.22
N THR A 85 -1.56 19.98 -0.71
CA THR A 85 -1.06 21.34 -0.54
C THR A 85 -2.07 22.31 -1.17
N GLU A 86 -2.55 23.27 -0.39
CA GLU A 86 -3.53 24.24 -0.87
C GLU A 86 -3.00 25.00 -2.10
N GLY A 87 -3.83 25.11 -3.14
CA GLY A 87 -3.46 25.75 -4.40
C GLY A 87 -2.50 24.96 -5.30
N THR A 88 -2.08 23.74 -4.91
CA THR A 88 -1.22 22.88 -5.74
C THR A 88 -1.97 21.60 -6.13
N PRO A 89 -2.04 21.25 -7.43
CA PRO A 89 -2.67 20.01 -7.85
C PRO A 89 -1.86 18.78 -7.38
N GLY A 90 -2.57 17.66 -7.20
CA GLY A 90 -1.98 16.41 -6.76
C GLY A 90 -1.61 16.41 -5.27
N HIS A 91 -0.91 15.35 -4.87
CA HIS A 91 -0.54 15.16 -3.47
C HIS A 91 0.93 15.45 -3.22
N PHE A 92 1.20 16.05 -2.07
CA PHE A 92 2.53 16.17 -1.50
C PHE A 92 2.84 14.94 -0.67
N VAL A 93 3.95 14.26 -0.99
CA VAL A 93 4.44 13.07 -0.30
C VAL A 93 5.76 13.37 0.39
N GLN A 94 5.86 13.02 1.66
CA GLN A 94 7.10 13.13 2.44
C GLN A 94 7.41 11.82 3.13
N VAL A 95 8.70 11.47 3.18
CA VAL A 95 9.18 10.28 3.89
C VAL A 95 10.20 10.69 4.93
N PHE A 96 9.97 10.30 6.18
CA PHE A 96 10.82 10.63 7.32
C PHE A 96 11.23 9.37 8.07
N ASN A 97 12.48 9.33 8.50
CA ASN A 97 12.90 8.43 9.57
C ASN A 97 12.55 9.08 10.91
N LEU A 98 11.68 8.43 11.69
CA LEU A 98 11.19 8.95 12.97
C LEU A 98 12.20 8.83 14.11
N GLU A 99 13.18 7.94 13.97
CA GLU A 99 14.27 7.74 14.94
C GLU A 99 15.37 8.79 14.75
N THR A 100 15.89 8.92 13.54
CA THR A 100 16.96 9.88 13.22
C THR A 100 16.46 11.28 12.92
N LYS A 101 15.13 11.44 12.76
CA LYS A 101 14.46 12.67 12.28
C LYS A 101 14.90 13.12 10.88
N ALA A 102 15.58 12.26 10.14
CA ALA A 102 16.03 12.55 8.79
C ALA A 102 14.87 12.55 7.80
N LYS A 103 14.82 13.55 6.91
CA LYS A 103 13.93 13.54 5.74
C LYS A 103 14.58 12.69 4.65
N LEU A 104 13.97 11.56 4.31
CA LEU A 104 14.48 10.62 3.30
C LEU A 104 14.05 11.03 1.88
N GLY A 105 12.86 11.61 1.74
CA GLY A 105 12.35 12.01 0.43
C GLY A 105 11.22 13.03 0.55
N VAL A 106 11.09 13.86 -0.49
CA VAL A 106 9.95 14.75 -0.69
C VAL A 106 9.59 14.77 -2.17
N TYR A 107 8.30 14.69 -2.47
CA TYR A 107 7.80 14.71 -3.84
C TYR A 107 6.43 15.40 -3.91
N GLN A 108 6.26 16.32 -4.86
CA GLN A 108 4.96 16.87 -5.20
C GLN A 108 4.46 16.15 -6.45
N ALA A 109 3.46 15.29 -6.30
CA ALA A 109 2.81 14.62 -7.42
C ALA A 109 2.02 15.64 -8.24
N THR A 110 2.07 15.48 -9.56
CA THR A 110 1.30 16.31 -10.51
C THR A 110 -0.14 15.82 -10.66
N GLU A 111 -0.40 14.57 -10.30
CA GLU A 111 -1.71 13.92 -10.33
C GLU A 111 -2.09 13.42 -8.94
N ASN A 112 -3.37 13.11 -8.74
CA ASN A 112 -3.82 12.52 -7.49
C ASN A 112 -3.30 11.09 -7.34
N ILE A 113 -2.72 10.79 -6.18
CA ILE A 113 -2.34 9.44 -5.79
C ILE A 113 -3.59 8.79 -5.18
N VAL A 114 -4.12 7.80 -5.90
CA VAL A 114 -5.35 7.08 -5.53
C VAL A 114 -5.08 5.82 -4.71
N PHE A 115 -3.88 5.26 -4.84
CA PHE A 115 -3.40 4.12 -4.05
C PHE A 115 -1.88 4.21 -3.91
N TRP A 116 -1.34 3.70 -2.80
CA TRP A 116 0.09 3.70 -2.51
C TRP A 116 0.38 2.66 -1.43
N HIS A 117 1.57 2.07 -1.49
CA HIS A 117 2.02 1.00 -0.58
C HIS A 117 3.55 0.86 -0.67
N TRP A 118 4.18 0.39 0.39
CA TRP A 118 5.59 0.01 0.39
C TRP A 118 5.83 -1.28 -0.39
N ILE A 119 6.55 -1.22 -1.51
CA ILE A 119 6.91 -2.41 -2.30
C ILE A 119 8.03 -3.18 -1.59
N THR A 120 8.98 -2.44 -1.02
CA THR A 120 10.05 -2.95 -0.16
C THR A 120 10.26 -1.96 0.99
N SER A 121 11.21 -2.22 1.89
CA SER A 121 11.59 -1.24 2.92
C SER A 121 12.22 0.04 2.36
N ARG A 122 12.51 0.12 1.04
CA ARG A 122 13.13 1.29 0.40
C ARG A 122 12.42 1.77 -0.86
N ILE A 123 11.44 1.04 -1.37
CA ILE A 123 10.73 1.42 -2.58
C ILE A 123 9.26 1.65 -2.24
N LEU A 124 8.78 2.87 -2.49
CA LEU A 124 7.38 3.23 -2.32
C LEU A 124 6.67 3.20 -3.68
N GLY A 125 5.57 2.44 -3.78
CA GLY A 125 4.71 2.40 -4.95
C GLY A 125 3.66 3.51 -4.88
N LEU A 126 3.55 4.33 -5.93
CA LEU A 126 2.57 5.39 -6.05
C LEU A 126 1.68 5.12 -7.28
N VAL A 127 0.40 4.89 -7.06
CA VAL A 127 -0.58 4.72 -8.13
C VAL A 127 -1.37 6.02 -8.26
N CYS A 128 -1.09 6.74 -9.34
CA CYS A 128 -1.82 7.96 -9.68
C CYS A 128 -3.08 7.63 -10.49
N GLU A 129 -3.84 8.66 -10.85
CA GLU A 129 -5.03 8.54 -11.70
C GLU A 129 -4.74 7.83 -13.03
N LYS A 130 -3.58 8.08 -13.65
CA LYS A 130 -3.20 7.49 -14.94
C LYS A 130 -2.02 6.55 -14.85
N ASP A 131 -1.01 6.90 -14.08
CA ASP A 131 0.29 6.25 -14.12
C ASP A 131 0.68 5.62 -12.78
N VAL A 132 1.47 4.56 -12.84
CA VAL A 132 2.05 3.89 -11.68
C VAL A 132 3.54 4.20 -11.62
N TYR A 133 4.02 4.59 -10.45
CA TYR A 133 5.40 4.98 -10.19
C TYR A 133 6.02 4.15 -9.06
N HIS A 134 7.33 3.94 -9.12
CA HIS A 134 8.13 3.48 -7.99
C HIS A 134 9.07 4.59 -7.56
N TRP A 135 9.19 4.80 -6.26
CA TRP A 135 10.11 5.77 -5.69
C TRP A 135 11.16 5.06 -4.84
N ASN A 136 12.38 4.98 -5.36
CA ASN A 136 13.50 4.34 -4.67
C ASN A 136 14.17 5.32 -3.70
N LEU A 137 13.88 5.18 -2.41
CA LEU A 137 14.37 6.02 -1.32
C LEU A 137 15.75 5.60 -0.78
N GLU A 138 16.37 4.57 -1.37
CA GLU A 138 17.78 4.24 -1.10
C GLU A 138 18.72 5.27 -1.74
N VAL A 139 18.31 5.84 -2.87
CA VAL A 139 19.05 6.88 -3.57
C VAL A 139 18.65 8.25 -3.03
N ALA A 140 19.60 8.99 -2.47
CA ALA A 140 19.36 10.33 -1.96
C ALA A 140 18.85 11.28 -3.06
N ASN A 141 17.82 12.06 -2.76
CA ASN A 141 17.18 13.01 -3.69
C ASN A 141 16.58 12.37 -4.96
N SER A 142 16.32 11.05 -4.95
CA SER A 142 15.58 10.41 -6.03
C SER A 142 14.17 10.98 -6.16
N VAL A 143 13.59 10.84 -7.33
CA VAL A 143 12.19 11.15 -7.61
C VAL A 143 11.47 9.89 -8.07
N PRO A 144 10.13 9.79 -7.92
CA PRO A 144 9.38 8.66 -8.43
C PRO A 144 9.55 8.49 -9.95
N GLU A 145 9.81 7.26 -10.37
CA GLU A 145 9.98 6.87 -11.77
C GLU A 145 8.74 6.14 -12.27
N LYS A 146 8.27 6.51 -13.46
CA LYS A 146 7.09 5.88 -14.08
C LYS A 146 7.43 4.44 -14.47
N ILE A 147 6.58 3.50 -14.06
CA ILE A 147 6.69 2.09 -14.41
C ILE A 147 5.76 1.74 -15.58
N PHE A 148 4.48 2.05 -15.45
CA PHE A 148 3.50 1.79 -16.52
C PHE A 148 2.26 2.70 -16.39
N THR A 149 1.48 2.76 -17.47
CA THR A 149 0.19 3.45 -17.52
C THR A 149 -0.93 2.47 -17.18
N ARG A 150 -1.88 2.87 -16.33
CA ARG A 150 -3.11 2.10 -16.05
C ARG A 150 -3.86 1.84 -17.36
N ALA A 151 -4.35 0.63 -17.56
CA ALA A 151 -4.97 0.22 -18.82
C ALA A 151 -6.32 -0.50 -18.62
N GLY A 152 -7.13 -0.50 -19.68
CA GLY A 152 -8.46 -1.11 -19.67
C GLY A 152 -9.35 -0.53 -18.58
N LYS A 153 -10.09 -1.41 -17.90
CA LYS A 153 -10.97 -1.05 -16.77
C LYS A 153 -10.25 -0.31 -15.65
N LEU A 154 -8.96 -0.57 -15.45
CA LEU A 154 -8.17 0.09 -14.42
C LEU A 154 -7.88 1.55 -14.76
N ALA A 155 -8.04 2.01 -16.00
CA ALA A 155 -7.88 3.42 -16.38
C ALA A 155 -9.18 4.24 -16.22
N GLU A 156 -10.32 3.60 -15.95
CA GLU A 156 -11.61 4.25 -15.83
C GLU A 156 -11.79 4.92 -14.46
N ALA A 157 -12.42 6.10 -14.43
CA ALA A 157 -12.61 6.88 -13.20
C ALA A 157 -13.53 6.19 -12.16
N GLY A 158 -14.41 5.28 -12.59
CA GLY A 158 -15.31 4.51 -11.73
C GLY A 158 -14.65 3.29 -11.07
N THR A 159 -13.35 3.09 -11.28
CA THR A 159 -12.62 1.91 -10.80
C THR A 159 -11.74 2.29 -9.60
N GLN A 160 -11.94 1.60 -8.49
CA GLN A 160 -11.17 1.78 -7.26
C GLN A 160 -9.98 0.81 -7.24
N ILE A 161 -8.76 1.36 -7.13
CA ILE A 161 -7.56 0.56 -6.92
C ILE A 161 -7.55 0.04 -5.48
N ILE A 162 -7.34 -1.27 -5.30
CA ILE A 162 -7.38 -1.92 -3.98
C ILE A 162 -6.08 -2.63 -3.60
N SER A 163 -5.22 -2.96 -4.57
CA SER A 163 -3.94 -3.61 -4.28
C SER A 163 -2.94 -3.36 -5.40
N TYR A 164 -1.66 -3.34 -5.02
CA TYR A 164 -0.52 -3.33 -5.92
C TYR A 164 0.56 -4.26 -5.38
N ALA A 165 0.93 -5.28 -6.16
CA ALA A 165 1.97 -6.24 -5.81
C ALA A 165 3.11 -6.20 -6.83
N VAL A 166 4.32 -6.48 -6.37
CA VAL A 166 5.51 -6.62 -7.21
C VAL A 166 6.23 -7.90 -6.80
N ASN A 167 6.71 -8.67 -7.76
CA ASN A 167 7.47 -9.89 -7.44
C ASN A 167 8.82 -9.54 -6.80
N LYS A 168 9.44 -10.52 -6.15
CA LYS A 168 10.71 -10.36 -5.42
C LYS A 168 11.85 -9.82 -6.28
N GLN A 169 11.88 -10.15 -7.58
CA GLN A 169 12.92 -9.71 -8.51
C GLN A 169 12.66 -8.31 -9.08
N LEU A 170 11.57 -7.65 -8.70
CA LEU A 170 11.17 -6.35 -9.24
C LEU A 170 11.13 -6.37 -10.78
N SER A 171 10.56 -7.43 -11.36
CA SER A 171 10.41 -7.61 -12.82
C SER A 171 8.94 -7.71 -13.27
N TRP A 172 8.03 -7.94 -12.35
CA TRP A 172 6.58 -8.03 -12.58
C TRP A 172 5.80 -7.20 -11.57
N CYS A 173 4.80 -6.49 -12.06
CA CYS A 173 3.83 -5.76 -11.26
C CYS A 173 2.41 -6.31 -11.50
N LEU A 174 1.59 -6.30 -10.46
CA LEU A 174 0.16 -6.60 -10.53
C LEU A 174 -0.60 -5.46 -9.88
N LEU A 175 -1.34 -4.70 -10.69
CA LEU A 175 -2.32 -3.73 -10.19
C LEU A 175 -3.70 -4.40 -10.13
N THR A 176 -4.38 -4.29 -8.99
CA THR A 176 -5.72 -4.88 -8.79
C THR A 176 -6.71 -3.79 -8.44
N ALA A 177 -7.87 -3.84 -9.06
CA ALA A 177 -8.91 -2.86 -8.90
C ALA A 177 -10.29 -3.50 -8.94
N ILE A 178 -11.26 -2.79 -8.36
CA ILE A 178 -12.66 -3.19 -8.36
C ILE A 178 -13.55 -2.08 -8.91
N SER A 179 -14.65 -2.45 -9.52
CA SER A 179 -15.70 -1.52 -9.94
C SER A 179 -17.08 -2.15 -9.69
N THR A 180 -18.11 -1.32 -9.75
CA THR A 180 -19.50 -1.75 -9.66
C THR A 180 -20.35 -0.97 -10.65
N GLN A 181 -21.24 -1.66 -11.35
CA GLN A 181 -22.16 -1.06 -12.33
C GLN A 181 -23.58 -0.91 -11.79
N ASP A 182 -23.88 -1.52 -10.64
CA ASP A 182 -25.23 -1.71 -10.12
C ASP A 182 -25.39 -1.18 -8.67
N GLN A 183 -24.65 -0.11 -8.35
CA GLN A 183 -24.65 0.55 -7.04
C GLN A 183 -24.15 -0.35 -5.90
N GLY A 184 -23.19 -1.23 -6.19
CA GLY A 184 -22.47 -2.03 -5.20
C GLY A 184 -23.09 -3.40 -4.90
N LYS A 185 -24.06 -3.87 -5.71
CA LYS A 185 -24.63 -5.21 -5.52
C LYS A 185 -23.68 -6.28 -6.08
N THR A 186 -23.02 -6.00 -7.20
CA THR A 186 -21.91 -6.80 -7.72
C THR A 186 -20.61 -6.01 -7.71
N ILE A 187 -19.51 -6.73 -7.53
CA ILE A 187 -18.15 -6.19 -7.54
C ILE A 187 -17.36 -6.92 -8.64
N ASP A 188 -17.02 -6.19 -9.69
CA ASP A 188 -16.21 -6.68 -10.79
C ASP A 188 -14.73 -6.51 -10.44
N GLY A 189 -13.96 -7.60 -10.45
CA GLY A 189 -12.52 -7.59 -10.19
C GLY A 189 -11.72 -7.50 -11.49
N ASN A 190 -10.82 -6.52 -11.58
CA ASN A 190 -9.97 -6.29 -12.75
C ASN A 190 -8.50 -6.14 -12.34
N MET A 191 -7.61 -6.78 -13.08
CA MET A 191 -6.17 -6.76 -12.83
C MET A 191 -5.38 -6.39 -14.09
N GLN A 192 -4.26 -5.71 -13.88
CA GLN A 192 -3.26 -5.43 -14.90
C GLN A 192 -1.93 -6.04 -14.46
N LEU A 193 -1.55 -7.15 -15.10
CA LEU A 193 -0.24 -7.79 -14.94
C LEU A 193 0.73 -7.14 -15.93
N TYR A 194 1.83 -6.59 -15.44
CA TYR A 194 2.81 -5.86 -16.22
C TYR A 194 4.22 -6.45 -16.05
N SER A 195 4.91 -6.71 -17.16
CA SER A 195 6.32 -7.09 -17.17
C SER A 195 7.18 -5.85 -17.39
N MET A 196 8.00 -5.49 -16.41
CA MET A 196 8.89 -4.33 -16.49
C MET A 196 10.00 -4.52 -17.54
N GLU A 197 10.55 -5.74 -17.62
CA GLU A 197 11.59 -6.07 -18.59
C GLU A 197 11.07 -6.05 -20.03
N LYS A 198 9.94 -6.73 -20.28
CA LYS A 198 9.39 -6.84 -21.64
C LYS A 198 8.58 -5.62 -22.05
N LYS A 199 8.23 -4.75 -21.11
CA LYS A 199 7.30 -3.62 -21.31
C LYS A 199 5.97 -4.05 -21.92
N GLN A 200 5.49 -5.20 -21.49
CA GLN A 200 4.25 -5.83 -21.96
C GLN A 200 3.28 -5.99 -20.81
N GLN A 201 1.99 -6.03 -21.14
CA GLN A 201 0.94 -6.16 -20.15
C GLN A 201 -0.15 -7.12 -20.60
N GLN A 202 -0.81 -7.71 -19.62
CA GLN A 202 -1.99 -8.53 -19.78
C GLN A 202 -3.06 -8.05 -18.80
N LEU A 203 -4.27 -7.85 -19.32
CA LEU A 203 -5.45 -7.57 -18.50
C LEU A 203 -6.08 -8.90 -18.12
N LEU A 204 -6.46 -9.03 -16.85
CA LEU A 204 -7.04 -10.23 -16.27
C LEU A 204 -8.30 -9.86 -15.48
N GLU A 205 -9.26 -10.76 -15.45
CA GLU A 205 -10.40 -10.68 -14.53
C GLU A 205 -10.04 -11.40 -13.23
N GLY A 206 -10.25 -10.74 -12.10
CA GLY A 206 -9.98 -11.30 -10.78
C GLY A 206 -9.98 -10.28 -9.65
N HIS A 207 -10.25 -10.78 -8.44
CA HIS A 207 -10.52 -9.97 -7.25
C HIS A 207 -9.31 -9.84 -6.32
N ALA A 208 -8.40 -10.81 -6.36
CA ALA A 208 -7.16 -10.79 -5.61
C ALA A 208 -6.08 -11.59 -6.33
N GLY A 209 -4.84 -11.15 -6.21
CA GLY A 209 -3.68 -11.87 -6.70
C GLY A 209 -2.41 -11.40 -6.02
N ASN A 210 -1.39 -12.25 -6.03
CA ASN A 210 -0.08 -11.93 -5.49
C ASN A 210 1.00 -12.79 -6.16
N PHE A 211 2.26 -12.41 -5.91
CA PHE A 211 3.43 -13.19 -6.26
C PHE A 211 3.91 -14.00 -5.06
N GLY A 212 4.57 -15.11 -5.34
CA GLY A 212 5.26 -15.94 -4.37
C GLY A 212 6.43 -16.65 -5.01
N ASP A 213 7.11 -17.46 -4.22
CA ASP A 213 8.19 -18.33 -4.67
C ASP A 213 7.82 -19.77 -4.26
N VAL A 214 7.96 -20.73 -5.18
CA VAL A 214 7.66 -22.14 -4.92
C VAL A 214 8.80 -23.02 -5.41
N ARG A 215 9.23 -23.97 -4.56
CA ARG A 215 10.12 -25.04 -5.02
C ARG A 215 9.27 -26.08 -5.72
N VAL A 216 9.51 -26.25 -7.02
CA VAL A 216 8.73 -27.19 -7.85
C VAL A 216 9.31 -28.60 -7.71
N ASN A 217 10.65 -28.71 -7.57
CA ASN A 217 11.37 -29.97 -7.51
C ASN A 217 12.45 -29.91 -6.41
N ASP A 218 12.80 -31.05 -5.81
CA ASP A 218 13.87 -31.14 -4.78
C ASP A 218 15.28 -30.87 -5.33
N THR A 219 15.45 -30.92 -6.65
CA THR A 219 16.74 -30.74 -7.34
C THR A 219 17.06 -29.29 -7.67
N ASP A 220 16.08 -28.39 -7.64
CA ASP A 220 16.28 -27.01 -8.06
C ASP A 220 16.92 -26.19 -6.94
N ALA A 221 18.06 -25.58 -7.24
CA ALA A 221 18.80 -24.78 -6.26
C ALA A 221 18.04 -23.51 -5.83
N ALA A 222 17.18 -22.96 -6.70
CA ALA A 222 16.41 -21.75 -6.45
C ALA A 222 14.90 -22.00 -6.64
N PRO A 223 14.03 -21.44 -5.77
CA PRO A 223 12.59 -21.45 -6.00
C PRO A 223 12.20 -20.77 -7.32
N ALA A 224 11.14 -21.28 -7.96
CA ALA A 224 10.53 -20.65 -9.12
C ALA A 224 9.54 -19.56 -8.70
N GLY A 225 9.48 -18.46 -9.45
CA GLY A 225 8.49 -17.41 -9.24
C GLY A 225 7.08 -17.93 -9.55
N LEU A 226 6.16 -17.74 -8.62
CA LEU A 226 4.75 -18.09 -8.72
C LEU A 226 3.94 -16.80 -8.84
N PHE A 227 3.01 -16.77 -9.80
CA PHE A 227 1.94 -15.79 -9.83
C PHE A 227 0.62 -16.53 -9.62
N ALA A 228 -0.17 -16.09 -8.64
CA ALA A 228 -1.47 -16.69 -8.32
C ALA A 228 -2.52 -15.59 -8.19
N PHE A 229 -3.71 -15.84 -8.73
CA PHE A 229 -4.85 -14.96 -8.61
C PHE A 229 -6.15 -15.75 -8.53
N THR A 230 -7.21 -15.10 -8.05
CA THR A 230 -8.53 -15.68 -7.92
C THR A 230 -9.57 -14.79 -8.59
N GLU A 231 -10.48 -15.45 -9.29
CA GLU A 231 -11.68 -14.88 -9.88
C GLU A 231 -12.87 -15.44 -9.13
N ARG A 232 -13.70 -14.57 -8.56
CA ARG A 232 -14.97 -14.97 -7.97
C ARG A 232 -16.07 -14.77 -9.02
N LYS A 233 -16.55 -15.87 -9.59
CA LYS A 233 -17.72 -15.91 -10.47
C LYS A 233 -19.02 -15.88 -9.67
#